data_AF-A0A1I7XL98-F1
#
_entry.id   AF-A0A1I7XL98-F1
#
_cell.length_a   1.000
_cell.length_b   1.000
_cell.length_c   1.000
_cell.angle_alpha   90.00
_cell.angle_beta   90.00
_cell.angle_gamma   90.00
#
_symmetry.space_group_name_H-M   'P 1'
#
loop_
_entity.id
_entity.type
_entity.pdbx_description
1 polymer ?
#
loop_
_entity_poly.entity_id
_entity_poly.type
_entity_poly.pdbx_seq_one_letter_code
_entity_poly.pdbx_strand_id
1 'polypeptide(L)'
;MRLYILFIAIYGLSACQFKGKTYSDEEEWIEKDVFKMKCKVDTNGSWRTEVIACITPDKDEVGVPVNGSTLKGDHEWECKITKDGQITLKQTLGKSAPCQGGHKHGTVWTEKSFQFKCADYGITEFLGCISATGIMIPSGKSEEVSGYNMECKKHENGTITLTAQDKAADADCVDHENKPRKKGEKWIESGHFEKSCEKHGVAKVTGCKVDGVVDIIPLNSKVTKGNMDYHCEGKDGSYKFFSKMKE
;
A
#
# COMPACT_ATOMS: atom_id res chain seq x y z
N MET A 1 -21.86 1.14 -93.64
CA MET A 1 -21.58 1.68 -92.29
C MET A 1 -21.72 0.53 -91.31
N ARG A 2 -20.61 -0.07 -90.83
CA ARG A 2 -20.65 -1.17 -89.86
C ARG A 2 -20.68 -0.54 -88.46
N LEU A 3 -21.79 -0.73 -87.74
CA LEU A 3 -21.97 -0.25 -86.37
C LEU A 3 -21.39 -1.30 -85.42
N TYR A 4 -20.23 -1.03 -84.83
CA TYR A 4 -19.67 -1.86 -83.75
C TYR A 4 -20.30 -1.42 -82.43
N ILE A 5 -21.21 -2.25 -81.90
CA ILE A 5 -21.73 -2.09 -80.53
C ILE A 5 -20.68 -2.70 -79.60
N LEU A 6 -19.91 -1.83 -78.94
CA LEU A 6 -19.05 -2.17 -77.81
C LEU A 6 -19.95 -2.56 -76.63
N PHE A 7 -20.09 -3.85 -76.36
CA PHE A 7 -20.59 -4.36 -75.09
C PHE A 7 -19.55 -4.06 -74.01
N ILE A 8 -19.71 -2.93 -73.31
CA ILE A 8 -19.01 -2.67 -72.06
C ILE A 8 -19.62 -3.62 -71.02
N ALA A 9 -18.90 -4.69 -70.70
CA ALA A 9 -19.23 -5.52 -69.55
C ALA A 9 -19.06 -4.66 -68.29
N ILE A 10 -20.18 -4.21 -67.73
CA ILE A 10 -20.21 -3.58 -66.40
C ILE A 10 -19.98 -4.73 -65.42
N TYR A 11 -18.71 -5.01 -65.12
CA TYR A 11 -18.36 -5.80 -63.94
C TYR A 11 -18.83 -5.00 -62.73
N GLY A 12 -19.94 -5.43 -62.13
CA GLY A 12 -20.38 -4.87 -60.86
C GLY A 12 -19.25 -5.04 -59.85
N LEU A 13 -18.63 -3.95 -59.44
CA LEU A 13 -17.70 -3.95 -58.32
C LEU A 13 -18.51 -4.34 -57.08
N SER A 14 -18.32 -5.58 -56.62
CA SER A 14 -18.93 -6.07 -55.39
C SER A 14 -18.43 -5.21 -54.22
N ALA A 15 -19.35 -4.67 -53.43
CA ALA A 15 -19.10 -3.69 -52.38
C ALA A 15 -20.15 -3.84 -51.28
N CYS A 16 -19.80 -3.50 -50.03
CA CYS A 16 -20.76 -3.54 -48.94
C CYS A 16 -21.73 -2.37 -49.01
N GLN A 17 -23.02 -2.64 -48.81
CA GLN A 17 -24.04 -1.59 -48.68
C GLN A 17 -24.51 -1.51 -47.23
N PHE A 18 -24.13 -0.45 -46.52
CA PHE A 18 -24.47 -0.29 -45.11
C PHE A 18 -25.09 1.09 -44.86
N LYS A 19 -26.34 1.10 -44.36
CA LYS A 19 -27.13 2.32 -44.07
C LYS A 19 -27.16 3.34 -45.21
N GLY A 20 -27.28 2.85 -46.45
CA GLY A 20 -27.36 3.70 -47.65
C GLY A 20 -26.02 4.23 -48.16
N LYS A 21 -24.89 3.79 -47.60
CA LYS A 21 -23.54 4.06 -48.11
C LYS A 21 -22.93 2.80 -48.71
N THR A 22 -22.01 2.99 -49.67
CA THR A 22 -21.26 1.93 -50.33
C THR A 22 -19.81 1.96 -49.86
N TYR A 23 -19.27 0.81 -49.47
CA TYR A 23 -17.91 0.64 -48.99
C TYR A 23 -17.19 -0.42 -49.84
N SER A 24 -15.96 -0.12 -50.27
CA SER A 24 -15.10 -1.04 -51.00
C SER A 24 -14.65 -2.22 -50.13
N ASP A 25 -14.19 -3.31 -50.76
CA ASP A 25 -13.62 -4.44 -50.03
C ASP A 25 -12.44 -3.99 -49.14
N GLU A 26 -12.35 -4.59 -47.96
CA GLU A 26 -11.42 -4.23 -46.88
C GLU A 26 -11.54 -2.81 -46.32
N GLU A 27 -12.48 -1.97 -46.81
CA GLU A 27 -12.66 -0.61 -46.31
C GLU A 27 -13.12 -0.63 -44.85
N GLU A 28 -12.50 0.24 -44.04
CA GLU A 28 -12.77 0.40 -42.62
C GLU A 28 -13.38 1.78 -42.36
N TRP A 29 -14.41 1.84 -41.51
CA TRP A 29 -15.03 3.10 -41.12
C TRP A 29 -15.49 3.07 -39.66
N ILE A 30 -15.68 4.25 -39.07
CA ILE A 30 -16.22 4.39 -37.71
C ILE A 30 -17.72 4.65 -37.80
N GLU A 31 -18.51 3.77 -37.19
CA GLU A 31 -19.95 3.90 -37.06
C GLU A 31 -20.29 4.50 -35.69
N LYS A 32 -20.97 5.65 -35.70
CA LYS A 32 -21.49 6.36 -34.51
C LYS A 32 -20.45 6.62 -33.41
N ASP A 33 -19.18 6.79 -33.77
CA ASP A 33 -18.07 6.98 -32.81
C ASP A 33 -17.90 5.85 -31.78
N VAL A 34 -18.45 4.65 -32.04
CA VAL A 34 -18.45 3.53 -31.06
C VAL A 34 -17.93 2.22 -31.63
N PHE A 35 -18.07 1.99 -32.93
CA PHE A 35 -17.60 0.76 -33.57
C PHE A 35 -16.77 1.06 -34.80
N LYS A 36 -15.61 0.42 -34.88
CA LYS A 36 -14.84 0.33 -36.12
C LYS A 36 -15.36 -0.86 -36.91
N MET A 37 -15.93 -0.58 -38.07
CA MET A 37 -16.53 -1.52 -39.00
C MET A 37 -15.56 -1.84 -40.13
N LYS A 38 -15.73 -3.00 -40.76
CA LYS A 38 -14.98 -3.42 -41.95
C LYS A 38 -15.88 -4.09 -42.97
N CYS A 39 -15.67 -3.78 -44.24
CA CYS A 39 -16.29 -4.51 -45.35
C CYS A 39 -15.46 -5.73 -45.72
N LYS A 40 -16.14 -6.87 -45.93
CA LYS A 40 -15.56 -8.10 -46.47
C LYS A 40 -16.39 -8.56 -47.66
N VAL A 41 -15.76 -8.63 -48.82
CA VAL A 41 -16.37 -9.13 -50.07
C VAL A 41 -15.78 -10.50 -50.39
N ASP A 42 -16.63 -11.52 -50.47
CA ASP A 42 -16.25 -12.88 -50.81
C ASP A 42 -16.10 -13.05 -52.34
N THR A 43 -15.37 -14.08 -52.78
CA THR A 43 -15.06 -14.34 -54.20
C THR A 43 -16.28 -14.61 -55.07
N ASN A 44 -17.41 -15.00 -54.46
CA ASN A 44 -18.69 -15.19 -55.12
C ASN A 44 -19.51 -13.89 -55.27
N GLY A 45 -18.96 -12.75 -54.83
CA GLY A 45 -19.63 -11.44 -54.83
C GLY A 45 -20.56 -11.20 -53.64
N SER A 46 -20.72 -12.17 -52.74
CA SER A 46 -21.37 -11.95 -51.44
C SER A 46 -20.53 -10.98 -50.61
N TRP A 47 -21.17 -10.24 -49.71
CA TRP A 47 -20.46 -9.31 -48.83
C TRP A 47 -21.07 -9.32 -47.44
N ARG A 48 -20.26 -8.93 -46.46
CA ARG A 48 -20.69 -8.71 -45.07
C ARG A 48 -19.93 -7.56 -44.44
N THR A 49 -20.57 -6.94 -43.45
CA THR A 49 -19.92 -5.95 -42.60
C THR A 49 -19.61 -6.56 -41.25
N GLU A 50 -18.40 -6.40 -40.77
CA GLU A 50 -17.93 -6.94 -39.49
C GLU A 50 -17.55 -5.78 -38.57
N VAL A 51 -17.83 -5.92 -37.27
CA VAL A 51 -17.21 -5.04 -36.27
C VAL A 51 -15.83 -5.61 -35.97
N ILE A 52 -14.79 -4.81 -36.17
CA ILE A 52 -13.40 -5.22 -35.94
C ILE A 52 -12.80 -4.62 -34.67
N ALA A 53 -13.33 -3.49 -34.20
CA ALA A 53 -12.91 -2.88 -32.93
C ALA A 53 -14.02 -2.03 -32.28
N CYS A 54 -13.93 -1.85 -30.97
CA CYS A 54 -14.70 -0.87 -30.21
C CYS A 54 -13.93 0.45 -30.10
N ILE A 55 -14.57 1.59 -30.32
CA ILE A 55 -13.95 2.90 -30.15
C ILE A 55 -14.07 3.35 -28.70
N THR A 56 -12.96 3.79 -28.11
CA THR A 56 -12.91 4.31 -26.74
C THR A 56 -13.42 5.76 -26.68
N PRO A 57 -13.87 6.28 -25.52
CA PRO A 57 -14.44 7.63 -25.42
C PRO A 57 -13.49 8.78 -25.79
N ASP A 58 -12.19 8.53 -25.76
CA ASP A 58 -11.13 9.43 -26.26
C ASP A 58 -11.09 9.54 -27.80
N LYS A 59 -11.93 8.76 -28.51
CA LYS A 59 -12.08 8.73 -29.96
C LYS A 59 -10.81 8.36 -30.73
N ASP A 60 -9.98 7.51 -30.15
CA ASP A 60 -8.84 6.93 -30.88
C ASP A 60 -9.32 5.98 -32.00
N GLU A 61 -8.93 6.31 -33.24
CA GLU A 61 -9.31 5.61 -34.47
C GLU A 61 -8.73 4.19 -34.59
N VAL A 62 -7.74 3.83 -33.77
CA VAL A 62 -7.23 2.45 -33.70
C VAL A 62 -8.27 1.53 -33.04
N GLY A 63 -8.95 2.02 -32.00
CA GLY A 63 -9.93 1.24 -31.23
C GLY A 63 -9.34 0.04 -30.46
N VAL A 64 -10.20 -0.67 -29.75
CA VAL A 64 -9.90 -1.93 -29.04
C VAL A 64 -10.40 -3.09 -29.89
N PRO A 65 -9.54 -4.02 -30.33
CA PRO A 65 -9.97 -5.11 -31.20
C PRO A 65 -11.04 -5.98 -30.53
N VAL A 66 -12.00 -6.46 -31.34
CA VAL A 66 -13.05 -7.36 -30.84
C VAL A 66 -12.44 -8.64 -30.27
N ASN A 67 -12.91 -9.04 -29.09
CA ASN A 67 -12.37 -10.10 -28.24
C ASN A 67 -10.92 -9.86 -27.78
N GLY A 68 -10.48 -8.61 -27.76
CA GLY A 68 -9.18 -8.20 -27.23
C GLY A 68 -9.28 -7.11 -26.16
N SER A 69 -8.13 -6.77 -25.59
CA SER A 69 -7.97 -5.66 -24.66
C SER A 69 -6.79 -4.77 -25.02
N THR A 70 -6.80 -3.53 -24.51
CA THR A 70 -5.69 -2.58 -24.62
C THR A 70 -5.59 -1.71 -23.38
N LEU A 71 -4.37 -1.32 -23.01
CA LEU A 71 -4.13 -0.37 -21.93
C LEU A 71 -4.06 1.04 -22.49
N LYS A 72 -4.90 1.95 -21.97
CA LYS A 72 -4.89 3.37 -22.30
C LYS A 72 -4.96 4.21 -21.03
N GLY A 73 -3.88 4.94 -20.77
CA GLY A 73 -3.69 5.62 -19.50
C GLY A 73 -3.74 4.62 -18.35
N ASP A 74 -4.53 4.93 -17.32
CA ASP A 74 -4.71 4.09 -16.14
C ASP A 74 -5.82 3.04 -16.31
N HIS A 75 -6.35 2.85 -17.52
CA HIS A 75 -7.47 1.96 -17.77
C HIS A 75 -7.12 0.85 -18.76
N GLU A 76 -7.53 -0.36 -18.42
CA GLU A 76 -7.62 -1.46 -19.38
C GLU A 76 -9.02 -1.44 -19.99
N TRP A 77 -9.05 -1.43 -21.32
CA TRP A 77 -10.27 -1.45 -22.12
C TRP A 77 -10.39 -2.78 -22.81
N GLU A 78 -11.55 -3.41 -22.73
CA GLU A 78 -11.81 -4.73 -23.28
C GLU A 78 -13.06 -4.70 -24.17
N CYS A 79 -12.93 -5.12 -25.42
CA CYS A 79 -14.04 -5.20 -26.37
C CYS A 79 -14.47 -6.67 -26.51
N LYS A 80 -15.67 -7.03 -26.08
CA LYS A 80 -16.13 -8.42 -26.00
C LYS A 80 -17.47 -8.63 -26.67
N ILE A 81 -17.62 -9.77 -27.35
CA ILE A 81 -18.92 -10.28 -27.79
C ILE A 81 -19.54 -11.09 -26.63
N THR A 82 -20.73 -10.70 -26.18
CA THR A 82 -21.48 -11.44 -25.17
C THR A 82 -22.06 -12.73 -25.76
N LYS A 83 -22.55 -13.63 -24.89
CA LYS A 83 -23.20 -14.87 -25.33
C LYS A 83 -24.42 -14.64 -26.22
N ASP A 84 -25.06 -13.48 -26.08
CA ASP A 84 -26.22 -13.07 -26.86
C ASP A 84 -25.84 -12.38 -28.19
N GLY A 85 -24.54 -12.32 -28.51
CA GLY A 85 -24.02 -11.70 -29.72
C GLY A 85 -23.85 -10.18 -29.65
N GLN A 86 -24.08 -9.55 -28.48
CA GLN A 86 -23.90 -8.11 -28.32
C GLN A 86 -22.42 -7.76 -28.12
N ILE A 87 -21.95 -6.71 -28.79
CA ILE A 87 -20.58 -6.21 -28.58
C ILE A 87 -20.61 -5.17 -27.45
N THR A 88 -19.71 -5.34 -26.49
CA THR A 88 -19.59 -4.49 -25.31
C THR A 88 -18.15 -4.00 -25.15
N LEU A 89 -18.01 -2.73 -24.79
CA LEU A 89 -16.74 -2.15 -24.36
C LEU A 89 -16.76 -2.03 -22.84
N LYS A 90 -15.87 -2.76 -22.17
CA LYS A 90 -15.70 -2.74 -20.72
C LYS A 90 -14.46 -1.94 -20.35
N GLN A 91 -14.59 -1.08 -19.36
CA GLN A 91 -13.48 -0.33 -18.77
C GLN A 91 -13.16 -0.89 -17.39
N THR A 92 -11.89 -1.15 -17.12
CA THR A 92 -11.36 -1.49 -15.79
C THR A 92 -10.10 -0.68 -15.51
N LEU A 93 -9.69 -0.59 -14.25
CA LEU A 93 -8.38 -0.03 -13.93
C LEU A 93 -7.30 -0.96 -14.47
N GLY A 94 -6.25 -0.38 -15.04
CA GLY A 94 -5.06 -1.12 -15.44
C GLY A 94 -4.25 -1.56 -14.22
N LYS A 95 -3.39 -2.57 -14.40
CA LYS A 95 -2.58 -3.13 -13.31
C LYS A 95 -1.75 -2.08 -12.57
N SER A 96 -1.19 -1.11 -13.28
CA SER A 96 -0.37 -0.04 -12.71
C SER A 96 -1.14 1.25 -12.42
N ALA A 97 -2.47 1.19 -12.38
CA ALA A 97 -3.30 2.36 -12.06
C ALA A 97 -2.94 2.94 -10.67
N PRO A 98 -2.97 4.27 -10.50
CA PRO A 98 -2.77 4.90 -9.22
C PRO A 98 -3.94 4.62 -8.28
N CYS A 99 -3.68 4.68 -6.99
CA CYS A 99 -4.69 4.58 -5.96
C CYS A 99 -5.40 5.91 -5.74
N GLN A 100 -6.49 5.88 -4.98
CA GLN A 100 -7.20 7.08 -4.54
C GLN A 100 -6.23 8.09 -3.90
N GLY A 101 -6.42 9.38 -4.17
CA GLY A 101 -5.48 10.43 -3.73
C GLY A 101 -4.27 10.62 -4.65
N GLY A 102 -4.13 9.83 -5.73
CA GLY A 102 -3.06 9.99 -6.72
C GLY A 102 -1.76 9.28 -6.35
N HIS A 103 -1.79 8.37 -5.38
CA HIS A 103 -0.62 7.57 -5.01
C HIS A 103 -0.27 6.61 -6.16
N LYS A 104 0.96 6.72 -6.67
CA LYS A 104 1.43 5.89 -7.78
C LYS A 104 1.47 4.42 -7.39
N HIS A 105 1.25 3.53 -8.35
CA HIS A 105 1.37 2.10 -8.15
C HIS A 105 2.72 1.72 -7.54
N GLY A 106 2.70 0.83 -6.54
CA GLY A 106 3.86 0.36 -5.79
C GLY A 106 4.33 1.30 -4.67
N THR A 107 3.81 2.53 -4.59
CA THR A 107 4.21 3.47 -3.52
C THR A 107 3.62 3.07 -2.17
N VAL A 108 4.39 3.35 -1.12
CA VAL A 108 4.01 3.17 0.28
C VAL A 108 3.92 4.54 0.92
N TRP A 109 2.87 4.79 1.69
CA TRP A 109 2.68 6.05 2.40
C TRP A 109 2.08 5.83 3.78
N THR A 110 2.19 6.84 4.62
CA THR A 110 1.66 6.83 5.98
C THR A 110 0.67 7.97 6.16
N GLU A 111 -0.53 7.64 6.61
CA GLU A 111 -1.54 8.59 7.05
C GLU A 111 -1.76 8.42 8.55
N LYS A 112 -1.46 9.47 9.32
CA LYS A 112 -1.43 9.42 10.78
C LYS A 112 -0.49 8.31 11.28
N SER A 113 -1.04 7.25 11.85
CA SER A 113 -0.31 6.08 12.36
C SER A 113 -0.55 4.84 11.51
N PHE A 114 -1.07 4.96 10.28
CA PHE A 114 -1.42 3.83 9.42
C PHE A 114 -0.61 3.87 8.14
N GLN A 115 0.01 2.76 7.79
CA GLN A 115 0.78 2.61 6.57
C GLN A 115 0.01 1.81 5.53
N PHE A 116 0.04 2.31 4.29
CA PHE A 116 -0.65 1.75 3.15
C PHE A 116 0.30 1.56 1.97
N LYS A 117 -0.10 0.70 1.03
CA LYS A 117 0.56 0.51 -0.25
C LYS A 117 -0.45 0.61 -1.39
N CYS A 118 -0.03 1.18 -2.50
CA CYS A 118 -0.81 1.11 -3.72
C CYS A 118 -0.46 -0.18 -4.47
N ALA A 119 -1.39 -1.12 -4.50
CA ALA A 119 -1.24 -2.42 -5.13
C ALA A 119 -1.73 -2.41 -6.58
N ASP A 120 -1.84 -3.59 -7.18
CA ASP A 120 -2.36 -3.75 -8.53
C ASP A 120 -3.78 -3.19 -8.64
N TYR A 121 -4.11 -2.67 -9.82
CA TYR A 121 -5.46 -2.17 -10.15
C TYR A 121 -5.95 -1.02 -9.26
N GLY A 122 -5.03 -0.21 -8.74
CA GLY A 122 -5.36 0.95 -7.88
C GLY A 122 -5.93 0.56 -6.51
N ILE A 123 -5.71 -0.68 -6.06
CA ILE A 123 -6.19 -1.16 -4.76
C ILE A 123 -5.28 -0.62 -3.65
N THR A 124 -5.88 0.06 -2.66
CA THR A 124 -5.17 0.49 -1.46
C THR A 124 -5.10 -0.64 -0.45
N GLU A 125 -3.90 -1.17 -0.22
CA GLU A 125 -3.62 -2.20 0.77
C GLU A 125 -3.19 -1.59 2.10
N PHE A 126 -3.77 -2.07 3.20
CA PHE A 126 -3.34 -1.69 4.54
C PHE A 126 -2.19 -2.61 4.97
N LEU A 127 -1.02 -2.03 5.24
CA LEU A 127 0.17 -2.79 5.64
C LEU A 127 0.30 -2.94 7.16
N GLY A 128 -0.06 -1.91 7.92
CA GLY A 128 0.09 -1.93 9.37
C GLY A 128 0.09 -0.55 10.01
N CYS A 129 0.52 -0.48 11.26
CA CYS A 129 0.50 0.72 12.08
C CYS A 129 1.92 1.20 12.38
N ILE A 130 2.13 2.51 12.46
CA ILE A 130 3.38 3.13 12.89
C ILE A 130 3.21 3.60 14.35
N SER A 131 4.06 3.12 15.25
CA SER A 131 4.08 3.55 16.65
C SER A 131 4.50 5.01 16.79
N ALA A 132 4.28 5.61 17.96
CA ALA A 132 4.77 6.97 18.26
C ALA A 132 6.31 7.10 18.15
N THR A 133 7.04 5.99 18.29
CA THR A 133 8.50 5.93 18.13
C THR A 133 8.94 5.59 16.70
N GLY A 134 8.00 5.46 15.76
CA GLY A 134 8.29 5.19 14.35
C GLY A 134 8.45 3.71 13.97
N ILE A 135 8.14 2.78 14.88
CA ILE A 135 8.26 1.33 14.62
C ILE A 135 7.02 0.84 13.87
N MET A 136 7.25 0.07 12.81
CA MET A 136 6.22 -0.57 12.00
C MET A 136 5.68 -1.83 12.69
N ILE A 137 4.37 -1.90 12.86
CA ILE A 137 3.64 -3.05 13.40
C ILE A 137 2.75 -3.57 12.25
N PRO A 138 3.05 -4.73 11.64
CA PRO A 138 2.27 -5.25 10.53
C PRO A 138 0.80 -5.50 10.91
N SER A 139 -0.10 -5.37 9.94
CA SER A 139 -1.53 -5.63 10.14
C SER A 139 -1.78 -7.06 10.62
N GLY A 140 -2.54 -7.21 11.71
CA GLY A 140 -2.85 -8.49 12.35
C GLY A 140 -1.70 -9.05 13.19
N LYS A 141 -0.65 -8.25 13.46
CA LYS A 141 0.48 -8.62 14.31
C LYS A 141 0.56 -7.71 15.53
N SER A 142 1.35 -8.15 16.50
CA SER A 142 1.74 -7.37 17.66
C SER A 142 3.26 -7.32 17.76
N GLU A 143 3.79 -6.18 18.18
CA GLU A 143 5.22 -5.96 18.38
C GLU A 143 5.46 -5.29 19.74
N GLU A 144 6.58 -5.60 20.37
CA GLU A 144 7.00 -4.90 21.58
C GLU A 144 7.60 -3.54 21.24
N VAL A 145 6.95 -2.48 21.72
CA VAL A 145 7.38 -1.10 21.50
C VAL A 145 7.40 -0.37 22.83
N SER A 146 8.58 0.07 23.26
CA SER A 146 8.76 0.85 24.49
C SER A 146 8.17 0.18 25.75
N GLY A 147 8.30 -1.15 25.86
CA GLY A 147 7.80 -1.93 27.00
C GLY A 147 6.32 -2.32 26.91
N TYR A 148 5.59 -1.88 25.89
CA TYR A 148 4.20 -2.26 25.63
C TYR A 148 4.11 -3.27 24.49
N ASN A 149 3.18 -4.21 24.58
CA ASN A 149 2.84 -5.06 23.44
C ASN A 149 1.79 -4.31 22.60
N MET A 150 2.19 -3.79 21.45
CA MET A 150 1.33 -2.99 20.58
C MET A 150 0.72 -3.89 19.50
N GLU A 151 -0.60 -4.01 19.48
CA GLU A 151 -1.33 -4.76 18.43
C GLU A 151 -1.91 -3.80 17.39
N CYS A 152 -1.68 -4.12 16.11
CA CYS A 152 -2.27 -3.40 14.99
C CYS A 152 -3.29 -4.30 14.28
N LYS A 153 -4.57 -3.89 14.24
CA LYS A 153 -5.65 -4.73 13.68
C LYS A 153 -6.61 -3.93 12.81
N LYS A 154 -6.91 -4.47 11.63
CA LYS A 154 -8.04 -4.05 10.78
C LYS A 154 -9.23 -4.95 11.07
N HIS A 155 -10.34 -4.36 11.48
CA HIS A 155 -11.60 -5.06 11.76
C HIS A 155 -12.41 -5.26 10.48
N GLU A 156 -13.34 -6.21 10.48
CA GLU A 156 -14.19 -6.52 9.31
C GLU A 156 -15.03 -5.32 8.86
N ASN A 157 -15.40 -4.44 9.79
CA ASN A 157 -16.11 -3.19 9.50
C ASN A 157 -15.21 -2.10 8.90
N GLY A 158 -13.94 -2.38 8.63
CA GLY A 158 -12.97 -1.45 8.07
C GLY A 158 -12.24 -0.56 9.09
N THR A 159 -12.62 -0.58 10.36
CA THR A 159 -11.95 0.20 11.41
C THR A 159 -10.55 -0.35 11.65
N ILE A 160 -9.58 0.54 11.88
CA ILE A 160 -8.21 0.17 12.21
C ILE A 160 -7.93 0.60 13.65
N THR A 161 -7.43 -0.33 14.46
CA THR A 161 -7.04 -0.07 15.85
C THR A 161 -5.56 -0.36 16.06
N LEU A 162 -4.90 0.58 16.72
CA LEU A 162 -3.59 0.40 17.32
C LEU A 162 -3.78 0.43 18.84
N THR A 163 -3.63 -0.71 19.49
CA THR A 163 -3.85 -0.85 20.93
C THR A 163 -2.57 -1.22 21.63
N ALA A 164 -2.23 -0.46 22.67
CA ALA A 164 -1.25 -0.88 23.67
C ALA A 164 -1.93 -1.87 24.62
N GLN A 165 -1.47 -3.11 24.62
CA GLN A 165 -1.80 -4.05 25.69
C GLN A 165 -0.68 -3.98 26.73
N ASP A 166 -1.08 -3.71 27.97
CA ASP A 166 -0.18 -3.90 29.10
C ASP A 166 0.30 -5.36 29.09
N LYS A 167 1.61 -5.56 29.29
CA LYS A 167 2.13 -6.91 29.53
C LYS A 167 1.43 -7.49 30.77
N ALA A 168 1.46 -8.81 30.96
CA ALA A 168 0.89 -9.41 32.17
C ALA A 168 1.44 -8.69 33.43
N ALA A 169 0.62 -8.55 34.47
CA ALA A 169 1.01 -7.77 35.65
C ALA A 169 2.26 -8.34 36.37
N ASP A 170 2.61 -9.59 36.07
CA ASP A 170 3.77 -10.36 36.51
C ASP A 170 4.86 -10.53 35.43
N ALA A 171 4.76 -9.82 34.30
CA ALA A 171 5.74 -9.90 33.23
C ALA A 171 7.16 -9.52 33.69
N ASP A 172 8.13 -10.28 33.19
CA ASP A 172 9.55 -10.05 33.41
C ASP A 172 10.04 -8.83 32.62
N CYS A 173 11.04 -8.14 33.16
CA CYS A 173 11.77 -7.10 32.47
C CYS A 173 12.95 -7.70 31.69
N VAL A 174 13.52 -6.94 30.76
CA VAL A 174 14.75 -7.31 30.06
C VAL A 174 15.77 -6.18 30.29
N ASP A 175 16.99 -6.53 30.68
CA ASP A 175 18.07 -5.55 30.83
C ASP A 175 18.81 -5.27 29.50
N HIS A 176 19.76 -4.33 29.50
CA HIS A 176 20.50 -3.97 28.28
C HIS A 176 21.35 -5.10 27.67
N GLU A 177 21.58 -6.21 28.41
CA GLU A 177 22.29 -7.40 27.92
C GLU A 177 21.30 -8.46 27.38
N ASN A 178 20.01 -8.10 27.22
CA ASN A 178 18.91 -9.00 26.87
C ASN A 178 18.66 -10.11 27.89
N LYS A 179 19.05 -9.91 29.16
CA LYS A 179 18.80 -10.90 30.21
C LYS A 179 17.44 -10.66 30.88
N PRO A 180 16.61 -11.70 31.05
CA PRO A 180 15.34 -11.58 31.76
C PRO A 180 15.55 -11.30 33.25
N ARG A 181 14.74 -10.39 33.78
CA ARG A 181 14.72 -9.95 35.18
C ARG A 181 13.32 -10.15 35.73
N LYS A 182 13.21 -10.91 36.81
CA LYS A 182 11.89 -11.24 37.36
C LYS A 182 11.24 -10.02 37.98
N LYS A 183 9.90 -10.01 38.03
CA LYS A 183 9.17 -8.98 38.77
C LYS A 183 9.69 -8.84 40.21
N GLY A 184 9.95 -7.59 40.62
CA GLY A 184 10.51 -7.24 41.91
C GLY A 184 12.03 -7.41 42.02
N GLU A 185 12.69 -8.02 41.02
CA GLU A 185 14.15 -8.11 40.98
C GLU A 185 14.74 -6.69 40.88
N LYS A 186 15.88 -6.50 41.56
CA LYS A 186 16.69 -5.29 41.47
C LYS A 186 18.05 -5.63 40.89
N TRP A 187 18.55 -4.79 40.00
CA TRP A 187 19.88 -4.94 39.39
C TRP A 187 20.56 -3.60 39.19
N ILE A 188 21.88 -3.65 39.02
CA ILE A 188 22.68 -2.46 38.66
C ILE A 188 22.89 -2.47 37.16
N GLU A 189 22.49 -1.38 36.52
CA GLU A 189 22.68 -1.14 35.10
C GLU A 189 23.73 -0.06 34.86
N SER A 190 24.58 -0.28 33.86
CA SER A 190 25.68 0.61 33.48
C SER A 190 26.58 1.01 34.66
N GLY A 191 26.77 0.10 35.62
CA GLY A 191 27.64 0.27 36.80
C GLY A 191 27.09 1.19 37.91
N HIS A 192 26.10 2.04 37.62
CA HIS A 192 25.71 3.12 38.52
C HIS A 192 24.22 3.17 38.85
N PHE A 193 23.32 2.69 38.00
CA PHE A 193 21.88 2.87 38.23
C PHE A 193 21.25 1.60 38.77
N GLU A 194 20.69 1.65 39.97
CA GLU A 194 19.82 0.58 40.45
C GLU A 194 18.48 0.68 39.72
N LYS A 195 18.08 -0.41 39.07
CA LYS A 195 16.76 -0.59 38.49
C LYS A 195 16.00 -1.67 39.24
N SER A 196 14.67 -1.54 39.27
CA SER A 196 13.75 -2.56 39.73
C SER A 196 12.74 -2.89 38.64
N CYS A 197 12.39 -4.17 38.53
CA CYS A 197 11.34 -4.62 37.61
C CYS A 197 9.97 -4.44 38.25
N GLU A 198 9.21 -3.47 37.76
CA GLU A 198 7.86 -3.17 38.22
C GLU A 198 6.81 -4.00 37.46
N LYS A 199 5.52 -3.78 37.76
CA LYS A 199 4.41 -4.44 37.06
C LYS A 199 4.50 -4.19 35.55
N HIS A 200 4.00 -5.14 34.78
CA HIS A 200 3.96 -5.07 33.31
C HIS A 200 5.36 -5.03 32.66
N GLY A 201 6.38 -5.58 33.32
CA GLY A 201 7.73 -5.66 32.74
C GLY A 201 8.41 -4.30 32.56
N VAL A 202 8.04 -3.30 33.37
CA VAL A 202 8.61 -1.95 33.30
C VAL A 202 9.82 -1.82 34.23
N ALA A 203 11.00 -1.59 33.66
CA ALA A 203 12.22 -1.34 34.44
C ALA A 203 12.27 0.13 34.91
N LYS A 204 12.24 0.34 36.22
CA LYS A 204 12.27 1.68 36.85
C LYS A 204 13.59 1.91 37.60
N VAL A 205 14.23 3.05 37.39
CA VAL A 205 15.41 3.43 38.19
C VAL A 205 14.96 3.80 39.60
N THR A 206 15.52 3.13 40.61
CA THR A 206 15.20 3.32 42.04
C THR A 206 16.27 4.12 42.77
N GLY A 207 17.50 4.14 42.26
CA GLY A 207 18.60 4.89 42.86
C GLY A 207 19.93 4.71 42.13
N CYS A 208 21.02 5.13 42.76
CA CYS A 208 22.36 5.03 42.21
C CYS A 208 23.33 4.33 43.18
N LYS A 209 24.15 3.42 42.65
CA LYS A 209 25.21 2.73 43.37
C LYS A 209 26.53 3.51 43.25
N VAL A 210 27.24 3.63 44.37
CA VAL A 210 28.58 4.23 44.43
C VAL A 210 29.55 3.22 45.02
N ASP A 211 30.72 3.06 44.40
CA ASP A 211 31.71 2.10 44.86
C ASP A 211 32.21 2.44 46.27
N GLY A 212 32.11 1.43 47.14
CA GLY A 212 32.43 1.52 48.56
C GLY A 212 31.50 2.42 49.39
N VAL A 213 30.32 2.77 48.88
CA VAL A 213 29.16 3.11 49.71
C VAL A 213 28.29 1.85 49.76
N VAL A 214 27.94 1.40 50.97
CA VAL A 214 27.14 0.16 51.13
C VAL A 214 25.72 0.37 50.62
N ASP A 215 25.14 1.53 50.92
CA ASP A 215 23.75 1.85 50.60
C ASP A 215 23.60 2.48 49.21
N ILE A 216 22.45 2.22 48.58
CA ILE A 216 22.03 2.88 47.34
C ILE A 216 21.60 4.31 47.65
N ILE A 217 22.10 5.26 46.86
CA ILE A 217 21.63 6.64 46.90
C ILE A 217 20.22 6.68 46.32
N PRO A 218 19.17 7.06 47.08
CA PRO A 218 17.83 7.19 46.53
C PRO A 218 17.78 8.20 45.38
N LEU A 219 16.87 8.00 44.44
CA LEU A 219 16.66 8.96 43.37
C LEU A 219 16.32 10.36 43.93
N ASN A 220 16.88 11.41 43.32
CA ASN A 220 16.81 12.81 43.77
C ASN A 220 17.43 13.05 45.15
N SER A 221 18.50 12.32 45.47
CA SER A 221 19.26 12.46 46.70
C SER A 221 20.76 12.51 46.42
N LYS A 222 21.54 12.77 47.48
CA LYS A 222 23.00 12.73 47.45
C LYS A 222 23.56 12.03 48.68
N VAL A 223 24.78 11.50 48.55
CA VAL A 223 25.57 11.01 49.68
C VAL A 223 26.97 11.61 49.64
N THR A 224 27.54 11.89 50.80
CA THR A 224 28.91 12.37 50.92
C THR A 224 29.81 11.22 51.36
N LYS A 225 30.92 11.00 50.65
CA LYS A 225 31.97 10.07 51.05
C LYS A 225 33.33 10.73 50.84
N GLY A 226 34.07 10.93 51.93
CA GLY A 226 35.30 11.72 51.92
C GLY A 226 35.04 13.18 51.53
N ASN A 227 35.78 13.68 50.54
CA ASN A 227 35.64 15.04 50.01
C ASN A 227 34.75 15.12 48.76
N MET A 228 33.95 14.09 48.48
CA MET A 228 33.05 14.08 47.33
C MET A 228 31.59 13.89 47.73
N ASP A 229 30.73 14.70 47.12
CA ASP A 229 29.29 14.52 47.08
C ASP A 229 28.92 13.77 45.80
N TYR A 230 28.18 12.67 45.94
CA TYR A 230 27.64 11.89 44.83
C TYR A 230 26.15 12.14 44.73
N HIS A 231 25.69 12.56 43.55
CA HIS A 231 24.31 12.93 43.27
C HIS A 231 23.65 11.89 42.38
N CYS A 232 22.43 11.50 42.74
CA CYS A 232 21.55 10.67 41.93
C CYS A 232 20.30 11.49 41.63
N GLU A 233 20.14 11.95 40.40
CA GLU A 233 19.04 12.83 39.99
C GLU A 233 18.18 12.16 38.91
N GLY A 234 16.87 12.36 38.98
CA GLY A 234 15.91 11.87 37.99
C GLY A 234 14.83 12.90 37.69
N LYS A 235 14.69 13.26 36.41
CA LYS A 235 13.70 14.24 35.93
C LYS A 235 13.12 13.81 34.59
N ASP A 236 11.80 13.70 34.51
CA ASP A 236 11.03 13.44 33.27
C ASP A 236 11.57 12.25 32.43
N GLY A 237 11.95 11.16 33.10
CA GLY A 237 12.50 9.95 32.44
C GLY A 237 13.99 10.01 32.08
N SER A 238 14.66 11.15 32.32
CA SER A 238 16.11 11.27 32.27
C SER A 238 16.70 11.06 33.67
N TYR A 239 17.84 10.38 33.73
CA TYR A 239 18.56 10.09 34.97
C TYR A 239 20.01 10.53 34.85
N LYS A 240 20.55 11.09 35.92
CA LYS A 240 21.93 11.55 35.97
C LYS A 240 22.58 11.11 37.27
N PHE A 241 23.76 10.50 37.12
CA PHE A 241 24.66 10.22 38.21
C PHE A 241 25.93 11.05 38.00
N PHE A 242 26.34 11.81 39.00
CA PHE A 242 27.57 12.60 38.95
C PHE A 242 28.14 12.84 40.36
N SER A 243 29.44 13.12 40.44
CA SER A 243 30.09 13.53 41.68
C SER A 243 30.60 14.97 41.58
N LYS A 244 30.69 15.65 42.72
CA LYS A 244 31.29 16.97 42.88
C LYS A 244 32.17 16.99 44.13
N MET A 245 33.24 17.79 44.11
CA MET A 245 33.98 18.04 45.35
C MET A 245 33.10 18.82 46.33
N LYS A 246 33.24 18.46 47.61
CA LYS A 246 32.56 19.15 48.71
C LYS A 246 33.10 20.57 48.80
N GLU A 247 32.21 21.55 48.78
CA GLU A 247 32.54 22.96 49.09
C GLU A 247 32.95 23.14 50.56
#